data_AF-R9KF54-F1
#
_entry.id   AF-R9KF54-F1
#
_cell.length_a   1.000
_cell.length_b   1.000
_cell.length_c   1.000
_cell.angle_alpha   90.00
_cell.angle_beta   90.00
_cell.angle_gamma   90.00
#
_symmetry.space_group_name_H-M   'P 1'
#
loop_
_entity.id
_entity.type
_entity.pdbx_description
1 polymer ?
#
loop_
_entity_poly.entity_id
_entity_poly.type
_entity_poly.pdbx_seq_one_letter_code
_entity_poly.pdbx_strand_id
1 'polypeptide(L)' 'MIKYNGDIADITLMIKHLMLDMDIKQKDLCNATGWTKATISNLLNNRTENPSLKILLELCNAMNCELIIDIQPKENIQ' A
#
# COMPACT_ATOMS: atom_id res chain seq x y z
N MET A 1 11.96 -6.30 -2.30
CA MET A 1 10.78 -7.19 -2.37
C MET A 1 10.46 -7.62 -0.94
N ILE A 2 9.25 -7.36 -0.44
CA ILE A 2 8.84 -7.69 0.93
C ILE A 2 8.03 -8.99 0.89
N LYS A 3 8.34 -9.95 1.78
CA LYS A 3 7.52 -11.14 1.99
C LYS A 3 6.38 -10.78 2.95
N TYR A 4 5.15 -10.83 2.47
CA TYR A 4 3.99 -10.57 3.32
C TYR A 4 3.90 -11.63 4.43
N ASN A 5 3.82 -11.17 5.68
CA ASN A 5 3.81 -11.98 6.90
C ASN A 5 2.46 -11.95 7.63
N GLY A 6 1.44 -11.30 7.05
CA GLY A 6 0.14 -11.08 7.68
C GLY A 6 -0.01 -9.69 8.33
N ASP A 7 1.07 -8.89 8.40
CA ASP A 7 1.04 -7.52 8.89
C ASP A 7 1.04 -6.51 7.73
N ILE A 8 0.04 -5.64 7.71
CA ILE A 8 -0.09 -4.58 6.71
C ILE A 8 0.95 -3.47 6.90
N ALA A 9 1.56 -3.36 8.08
CA ALA A 9 2.52 -2.31 8.40
C ALA A 9 3.74 -2.29 7.48
N ASP A 10 4.24 -3.47 7.05
CA ASP A 10 5.37 -3.57 6.13
C ASP A 10 5.00 -3.02 4.74
N ILE A 11 3.76 -3.26 4.28
CA ILE A 11 3.24 -2.76 3.01
C ILE A 11 3.02 -1.25 3.08
N THR A 12 2.41 -0.74 4.16
CA THR A 12 2.17 0.71 4.31
C THR A 12 3.44 1.50 4.53
N LEU A 13 4.46 0.90 5.18
CA LEU A 13 5.79 1.50 5.28
C LEU A 13 6.46 1.62 3.90
N MET A 14 6.37 0.58 3.06
CA MET A 14 6.85 0.65 1.68
C MET A 14 6.15 1.77 0.90
N ILE A 15 4.81 1.84 0.99
CA ILE A 15 4.02 2.90 0.35
C ILE A 15 4.49 4.29 0.81
N LYS A 16 4.70 4.49 2.12
CA LYS A 16 5.19 5.77 2.66
C LYS A 16 6.58 6.14 2.14
N HIS A 17 7.49 5.19 2.00
CA HIS A 17 8.81 5.48 1.41
C HIS A 17 8.67 5.88 -0.06
N LEU A 18 7.89 5.16 -0.86
CA LEU A 18 7.61 5.53 -2.25
C LEU A 18 6.97 6.92 -2.37
N MET A 19 6.04 7.25 -1.47
CA MET A 19 5.46 8.60 -1.42
C MET A 19 6.52 9.68 -1.21
N LEU A 20 7.51 9.45 -0.35
CA LEU A 20 8.61 10.40 -0.12
C LEU A 20 9.53 10.51 -1.33
N ASP A 21 9.94 9.37 -1.89
CA ASP A 21 10.85 9.31 -3.04
C ASP A 21 10.25 9.99 -4.29
N MET A 22 8.92 9.95 -4.43
CA MET A 22 8.17 10.51 -5.56
C MET A 22 7.54 11.90 -5.27
N ASP A 23 7.80 12.49 -4.09
CA ASP A 23 7.17 13.74 -3.59
C ASP A 23 5.62 13.73 -3.60
N ILE A 24 5.01 12.57 -3.40
CA ILE A 24 3.55 12.41 -3.34
C ILE A 24 3.05 12.71 -1.93
N LYS A 25 2.12 13.66 -1.81
CA LYS A 25 1.47 14.01 -0.54
C LYS A 25 0.08 13.37 -0.47
N GLN A 26 -0.47 13.23 0.75
CA GLN A 26 -1.84 12.69 0.92
C GLN A 26 -2.90 13.45 0.11
N LYS A 27 -2.72 14.77 -0.09
CA LYS A 27 -3.62 15.58 -0.93
C LYS A 27 -3.64 15.11 -2.39
N ASP A 28 -2.52 14.63 -2.91
CA ASP A 28 -2.39 14.20 -4.31
C ASP A 28 -3.12 12.87 -4.48
N LEU A 29 -3.01 11.98 -3.48
CA LEU A 29 -3.79 10.75 -3.40
C LEU A 29 -5.30 11.02 -3.32
N CYS A 30 -5.73 11.99 -2.50
CA CYS A 30 -7.14 12.39 -2.44
C CYS A 30 -7.63 12.86 -3.83
N ASN A 31 -6.84 13.67 -4.54
CA ASN A 31 -7.20 14.19 -5.85
C ASN A 31 -7.29 13.06 -6.90
N ALA A 32 -6.38 12.09 -6.86
CA ALA A 32 -6.34 10.99 -7.83
C ALA A 32 -7.41 9.91 -7.57
N THR A 33 -7.73 9.63 -6.30
CA THR A 33 -8.68 8.58 -5.91
C THR A 33 -10.12 9.07 -5.70
N GLY A 34 -10.30 10.37 -5.45
CA GLY A 34 -11.55 10.92 -4.93
C GLY A 34 -11.84 10.55 -3.47
N TRP A 35 -10.91 9.90 -2.77
CA TRP A 35 -11.10 9.51 -1.37
C TRP A 35 -10.94 10.68 -0.41
N THR A 36 -11.55 10.54 0.76
CA THR A 36 -11.38 11.51 1.84
C THR A 36 -9.98 11.42 2.44
N LYS A 37 -9.51 12.54 3.01
CA LYS A 37 -8.27 12.56 3.80
C LYS A 37 -8.31 11.56 4.97
N ALA A 38 -9.49 11.32 5.56
CA ALA A 38 -9.66 10.34 6.63
C ALA A 38 -9.43 8.91 6.14
N THR A 39 -9.95 8.56 4.96
CA THR A 39 -9.72 7.25 4.32
C THR A 39 -8.23 7.03 4.06
N ILE A 40 -7.55 7.99 3.42
CA ILE A 40 -6.10 7.92 3.15
C ILE A 40 -5.31 7.80 4.46
N SER A 41 -5.64 8.61 5.47
CA SER A 41 -4.97 8.57 6.77
C SER A 41 -5.15 7.23 7.49
N ASN A 42 -6.34 6.63 7.42
CA ASN A 42 -6.61 5.34 8.03
C ASN A 42 -5.82 4.21 7.36
N LEU A 43 -5.72 4.22 6.02
CA LEU A 43 -4.92 3.27 5.27
C LEU A 43 -3.43 3.40 5.61
N LEU A 44 -2.89 4.61 5.53
CA LEU A 44 -1.46 4.85 5.76
C LEU A 44 -1.03 4.62 7.22
N ASN A 45 -1.95 4.74 8.18
CA ASN A 45 -1.66 4.57 9.61
C ASN A 45 -2.19 3.24 10.18
N ASN A 46 -2.37 2.23 9.32
CA ASN A 46 -2.70 0.86 9.72
C ASN A 46 -4.01 0.75 10.54
N ARG A 47 -4.94 1.71 10.37
CA ARG A 47 -6.26 1.71 11.05
C ARG A 47 -7.32 0.96 10.25
N THR A 48 -7.01 0.64 9.00
CA THR A 48 -7.77 -0.31 8.19
C THR A 48 -7.04 -1.64 8.25
N GLU A 49 -7.58 -2.56 9.03
CA GLU A 49 -7.07 -3.93 9.12
C GLU A 49 -7.35 -4.65 7.79
N ASN A 50 -6.32 -5.28 7.22
CA ASN A 50 -6.39 -6.08 5.99
C ASN A 50 -7.12 -5.37 4.81
N PRO A 51 -6.61 -4.24 4.28
CA PRO A 51 -7.16 -3.60 3.10
C PRO A 51 -7.15 -4.58 1.92
N SER A 52 -8.26 -4.62 1.18
CA SER A 52 -8.37 -5.50 0.02
C SER A 52 -7.30 -5.18 -1.04
N LEU A 53 -6.93 -6.18 -1.85
CA LEU A 53 -6.03 -5.99 -2.99
C LEU A 53 -6.51 -4.89 -3.95
N LYS A 54 -7.82 -4.71 -4.09
CA LYS A 54 -8.41 -3.64 -4.90
C LYS A 54 -8.06 -2.25 -4.35
N ILE A 55 -8.15 -2.05 -3.04
CA ILE A 55 -7.79 -0.78 -2.39
C ILE A 55 -6.29 -0.51 -2.55
N LEU A 56 -5.45 -1.54 -2.38
CA LEU A 56 -4.00 -1.40 -2.59
C LEU A 56 -3.69 -1.05 -4.05
N LEU A 57 -4.37 -1.67 -5.02
CA LEU A 57 -4.20 -1.38 -6.43
C LEU A 57 -4.63 0.06 -6.77
N GLU A 58 -5.77 0.52 -6.25
CA GLU A 58 -6.25 1.90 -6.44
C GLU A 58 -5.27 2.92 -5.87
N LEU A 59 -4.69 2.64 -4.70
CA LEU A 59 -3.65 3.48 -4.09
C LEU A 59 -2.35 3.50 -4.90
N CYS A 60 -1.88 2.33 -5.37
CA CYS A 60 -0.70 2.25 -6.25
C CYS A 60 -0.94 3.02 -7.55
N ASN A 61 -2.09 2.86 -8.20
CA ASN A 61 -2.45 3.61 -9.41
C ASN A 61 -2.47 5.12 -9.17
N ALA A 62 -2.98 5.58 -8.03
CA ALA A 62 -2.97 6.99 -7.63
C ALA A 62 -1.55 7.55 -7.43
N MET A 63 -0.60 6.68 -7.10
CA MET A 63 0.82 7.01 -7.02
C MET A 63 1.57 6.84 -8.35
N ASN A 64 0.90 6.37 -9.41
CA ASN A 64 1.54 5.91 -10.65
C ASN A 64 2.59 4.80 -10.40
N CYS A 65 2.25 3.86 -9.52
CA CYS A 65 3.03 2.67 -9.20
C CYS A 65 2.30 1.39 -9.64
N GLU A 66 3.06 0.34 -9.94
CA GLU A 66 2.51 -1.00 -10.18
C GLU A 66 2.37 -1.79 -8.88
N LEU A 67 1.21 -2.42 -8.65
CA LEU A 67 1.04 -3.40 -7.58
C LEU A 67 1.46 -4.78 -8.10
N ILE A 68 2.64 -5.25 -7.69
CA ILE A 68 3.17 -6.56 -8.07
C ILE A 68 2.91 -7.56 -6.93
N ILE A 69 2.23 -8.67 -7.25
CA ILE A 69 1.95 -9.77 -6.32
C ILE A 69 2.54 -11.04 -6.92
N ASP A 70 3.31 -11.78 -6.12
CA ASP A 70 3.96 -13.03 -6.52
C ASP A 70 3.57 -14.18 -5.58
N ILE A 71 3.57 -15.41 -6.10
CA ILE A 71 3.24 -16.63 -5.38
C ILE A 71 4.37 -17.64 -5.58
N GLN A 72 5.03 -18.01 -4.48
CA GLN A 72 6.18 -18.91 -4.50
C GLN A 72 5.91 -20.13 -3.61
N PRO A 73 6.45 -21.32 -3.95
CA PRO A 73 6.46 -22.46 -3.03
C PRO A 73 7.09 -22.07 -1.69
N LYS A 74 6.53 -22.54 -0.58
CA LYS A 74 7.22 -22.40 0.71
C LYS A 74 8.50 -23.23 0.63
N GLU A 75 9.62 -22.65 1.06
CA GLU A 75 10.81 -23.45 1.33
C GLU A 75 10.43 -24.51 2.37
N ASN A 76 10.55 -25.78 1.99
CA ASN A 76 10.36 -26.88 2.93
C ASN A 76 11.49 -26.77 3.95
N ILE A 77 11.19 -26.26 5.14
CA ILE A 77 12.08 -26.41 6.28
C ILE A 77 12.05 -27.90 6.62
N GLN A 78 13.11 -28.60 6.23
CA GLN A 78 13.37 -29.99 6.59
C GLN A 78 13.79 -30.07 8.05
#